data_AF-A0A669D1A2-F1
#
_entry.id   AF-A0A669D1A2-F1
#
_cell.length_a   1.000
_cell.length_b   1.000
_cell.length_c   1.000
_cell.angle_alpha   90.00
_cell.angle_beta   90.00
_cell.angle_gamma   90.00
#
_symmetry.space_group_name_H-M   'P 1'
#
loop_
_entity.id
_entity.type
_entity.pdbx_description
1 polymer ?
#
loop_
_entity_poly.entity_id
_entity_poly.type
_entity_poly.pdbx_seq_one_letter_code
_entity_poly.pdbx_strand_id
1 'polypeptide(L)'
;FEHVKLLVQKGADVEAKANGEFFQRHAEIGFYFGELPLSLAACTNQPDIVSFLMENPYRRADVTDRDSRGNTVLHTLVVIADNTKENTDIIAKVYDEILVQHNKLDKKVQLEEIENNDSMTPLKLAAKLGKIELFRHMLHREFMDEETRPLSRKFTEWVYGPVHSSLYDMTSIDTNEEDSVLEIIIFGSEIPNHPEMLQIEPLRSLLQDKWERFALKLFLMNFLLYVVYLIIFTAVALYRKDGKPPFPIENFPLDHLRCVGEILSVFGALIFLYKTINHFCRNPPNFRVLSIDGFNDIVFLQAALLLICVIMYGCGQEEYVGLLVLPLALAWVNLLYYLRGSKQLGMYGVMMQRMILRDLLHFLSVYCVLLFGFSAVVSAAQNLTADIQLQGGRLTTSVNKLSYSDVRFTILELFKFTIGMGDLQFTDDVQYKVYYILLISYIVLTYILLLNMLIALMSNTVERLSNQSENIWNLQRAFTILDMERSLPKPLRHKLLSRSSRMESSRNSMDTRKFFSNEQVEKIILETCYMSAISAKSVCTFTPHLTKAPF
;
A
#
# COMPACT_ATOMS: atom_id res chain seq x y z
N PHE A 1 -34.49 -8.37 -30.80
CA PHE A 1 -35.70 -8.37 -29.96
C PHE A 1 -36.76 -9.36 -30.44
N GLU A 2 -37.40 -9.18 -31.60
CA GLU A 2 -38.53 -10.04 -32.07
C GLU A 2 -38.25 -11.54 -32.07
N HIS A 3 -37.05 -11.96 -32.50
CA HIS A 3 -36.66 -13.38 -32.48
C HIS A 3 -36.61 -13.97 -31.07
N VAL A 4 -36.13 -13.21 -30.08
CA VAL A 4 -36.07 -13.67 -28.67
C VAL A 4 -37.48 -13.84 -28.12
N LYS A 5 -38.38 -12.91 -28.43
CA LYS A 5 -39.79 -13.00 -28.04
C LYS A 5 -40.47 -14.25 -28.62
N LEU A 6 -40.22 -14.55 -29.89
CA LEU A 6 -40.75 -15.75 -30.53
C LEU A 6 -40.20 -17.03 -29.90
N LEU A 7 -38.92 -17.09 -29.57
CA LEU A 7 -38.29 -18.25 -28.93
C LEU A 7 -38.89 -18.52 -27.55
N VAL A 8 -39.03 -17.49 -26.71
CA VAL A 8 -39.64 -17.62 -25.37
C VAL A 8 -41.11 -18.04 -25.48
N GLN A 9 -41.87 -17.49 -26.44
CA GLN A 9 -43.25 -17.91 -26.71
C GLN A 9 -43.37 -19.38 -27.14
N LYS A 10 -42.34 -19.93 -27.79
CA LYS A 10 -42.27 -21.33 -28.19
C LYS A 10 -41.71 -22.24 -27.09
N GLY A 11 -41.46 -21.73 -25.89
CA GLY A 11 -41.03 -22.51 -24.73
C GLY A 11 -39.52 -22.67 -24.59
N ALA A 12 -38.72 -21.74 -25.12
CA ALA A 12 -37.28 -21.69 -24.85
C ALA A 12 -37.01 -21.45 -23.36
N ASP A 13 -36.03 -22.16 -22.80
CA ASP A 13 -35.62 -21.97 -21.41
C ASP A 13 -34.75 -20.71 -21.26
N VAL A 14 -35.16 -19.82 -20.36
CA VAL A 14 -34.47 -18.55 -20.06
C VAL A 14 -33.32 -18.72 -19.06
N GLU A 15 -33.20 -19.88 -18.42
CA GLU A 15 -32.16 -20.23 -17.43
C GLU A 15 -31.16 -21.27 -17.96
N ALA A 16 -31.15 -21.50 -19.28
CA ALA A 16 -30.21 -22.42 -19.91
C ALA A 16 -28.75 -21.93 -19.72
N LYS A 17 -27.92 -22.74 -19.06
CA LYS A 17 -26.52 -22.40 -18.75
C LYS A 17 -25.58 -22.79 -19.89
N ALA A 18 -24.85 -21.82 -20.41
CA ALA A 18 -23.82 -21.99 -21.44
C ALA A 18 -22.43 -22.18 -20.79
N ASN A 19 -22.13 -23.40 -20.33
CA ASN A 19 -20.90 -23.74 -19.57
C ASN A 19 -19.75 -24.30 -20.43
N GLY A 20 -19.79 -24.12 -21.75
CA GLY A 20 -18.73 -24.56 -22.66
C GLY A 20 -17.39 -23.88 -22.39
N GLU A 21 -16.28 -24.51 -22.77
CA GLU A 21 -14.91 -23.98 -22.57
C GLU A 21 -14.73 -22.55 -23.09
N PHE A 22 -15.32 -22.22 -24.24
CA PHE A 22 -15.28 -20.88 -24.84
C PHE A 22 -15.85 -19.77 -23.93
N PHE A 23 -16.80 -20.12 -23.05
CA PHE A 23 -17.46 -19.17 -22.15
C PHE A 23 -16.77 -19.07 -20.80
N GLN A 24 -15.66 -19.77 -20.58
CA GLN A 24 -14.92 -19.71 -19.32
C GLN A 24 -13.88 -18.59 -19.32
N ARG A 25 -13.66 -17.98 -18.15
CA ARG A 25 -12.71 -16.87 -17.96
C ARG A 25 -11.24 -17.22 -18.27
N HIS A 26 -10.88 -18.51 -18.24
CA HIS A 26 -9.49 -18.97 -18.45
C HIS A 26 -9.21 -19.37 -19.90
N ALA A 27 -10.18 -19.27 -20.81
CA ALA A 27 -9.97 -19.60 -22.21
C ALA A 27 -9.13 -18.50 -22.90
N GLU A 28 -8.07 -18.90 -23.62
CA GLU A 28 -7.20 -17.97 -24.36
C GLU A 28 -7.97 -17.20 -25.46
N ILE A 29 -8.97 -17.83 -26.07
CA ILE A 29 -9.87 -17.25 -27.05
C ILE A 29 -11.31 -17.53 -26.58
N GLY A 30 -11.77 -16.77 -25.60
CA GLY A 30 -13.09 -16.93 -25.01
C GLY A 30 -13.70 -15.64 -24.53
N PHE A 31 -15.01 -15.64 -24.32
CA PHE A 31 -15.77 -14.51 -23.80
C PHE A 31 -16.65 -14.96 -22.65
N TYR A 32 -16.36 -14.46 -21.45
CA TYR A 32 -17.12 -14.79 -20.24
C TYR A 32 -18.25 -13.78 -20.04
N PHE A 33 -19.49 -14.28 -19.98
CA PHE A 33 -20.70 -13.50 -19.73
C PHE A 33 -21.64 -14.11 -18.69
N GLY A 34 -21.11 -14.94 -17.77
CA GLY A 34 -21.90 -15.46 -16.65
C GLY A 34 -22.88 -16.56 -17.01
N GLU A 35 -22.64 -17.29 -18.11
CA GLU A 35 -23.35 -18.52 -18.56
C GLU A 35 -24.87 -18.40 -18.78
N LEU A 36 -25.52 -17.31 -18.39
CA LEU A 36 -26.97 -17.14 -18.43
C LEU A 36 -27.39 -16.22 -19.59
N PRO A 37 -28.59 -16.44 -20.18
CA PRO A 37 -29.14 -15.55 -21.20
C PRO A 37 -29.36 -14.12 -20.68
N LEU A 38 -29.82 -13.98 -19.43
CA LEU A 38 -30.02 -12.69 -18.79
C LEU A 38 -28.71 -11.93 -18.59
N SER A 39 -27.67 -12.61 -18.11
CA SER A 39 -26.35 -11.98 -17.96
C SER A 39 -25.77 -11.60 -19.31
N LEU A 40 -25.89 -12.44 -20.35
CA LEU A 40 -25.47 -12.10 -21.70
C LEU A 40 -26.18 -10.84 -22.25
N ALA A 41 -27.50 -10.74 -22.08
CA ALA A 41 -28.26 -9.57 -22.51
C ALA A 41 -27.80 -8.29 -21.79
N ALA A 42 -27.50 -8.39 -20.49
CA ALA A 42 -26.97 -7.28 -19.71
C ALA A 42 -25.55 -6.87 -20.19
N CYS A 43 -24.68 -7.84 -20.46
CA CYS A 43 -23.30 -7.62 -20.89
C CYS A 43 -23.20 -7.03 -22.31
N THR A 44 -24.20 -7.30 -23.15
CA THR A 44 -24.27 -6.80 -24.54
C THR A 44 -25.03 -5.48 -24.67
N ASN A 45 -25.41 -4.84 -23.55
CA ASN A 45 -26.14 -3.57 -23.51
C ASN A 45 -27.47 -3.61 -24.28
N GLN A 46 -28.30 -4.63 -24.01
CA GLN A 46 -29.61 -4.80 -24.63
C GLN A 46 -30.73 -4.67 -23.58
N PRO A 47 -31.04 -3.45 -23.09
CA PRO A 47 -31.96 -3.23 -21.98
C PRO A 47 -33.39 -3.69 -22.29
N ASP A 48 -33.81 -3.60 -23.56
CA ASP A 48 -35.12 -4.10 -24.00
C ASP A 48 -35.26 -5.61 -23.76
N ILE A 49 -34.18 -6.37 -24.02
CA ILE A 49 -34.16 -7.82 -23.82
C ILE A 49 -34.11 -8.15 -22.34
N VAL A 50 -33.32 -7.40 -21.55
CA VAL A 50 -33.26 -7.56 -20.09
C VAL A 50 -34.64 -7.36 -19.47
N SER A 51 -35.31 -6.25 -19.81
CA SER A 51 -36.66 -5.93 -19.34
C SER A 51 -37.65 -7.02 -19.73
N PHE A 52 -37.60 -7.49 -20.98
CA PHE A 52 -38.46 -8.57 -21.46
C PHE A 52 -38.20 -9.90 -20.72
N LEU A 53 -36.95 -10.28 -20.47
CA LEU A 53 -36.61 -11.52 -19.77
C LEU A 53 -37.06 -11.50 -18.31
N MET A 54 -37.03 -10.34 -17.66
CA MET A 54 -37.46 -10.17 -16.27
C MET A 54 -38.99 -10.11 -16.11
N GLU A 55 -39.70 -9.49 -17.06
CA GLU A 55 -41.15 -9.22 -16.93
C GLU A 55 -42.06 -10.23 -17.64
N ASN A 56 -41.50 -11.17 -18.41
CA ASN A 56 -42.31 -12.03 -19.27
C ASN A 56 -43.42 -12.81 -18.49
N PRO A 57 -44.56 -13.09 -19.16
CA PRO A 57 -45.70 -13.76 -18.52
C PRO A 57 -45.57 -15.30 -18.49
N TYR A 58 -44.60 -15.87 -19.20
CA TYR A 58 -44.45 -17.33 -19.35
C TYR A 58 -43.54 -17.93 -18.28
N ARG A 59 -42.25 -17.52 -18.26
CA ARG A 59 -41.24 -17.96 -17.30
C ARG A 59 -40.22 -16.84 -17.12
N ARG A 60 -40.30 -16.14 -15.98
CA ARG A 60 -39.40 -15.03 -15.64
C ARG A 60 -38.01 -15.56 -15.41
N ALA A 61 -37.00 -14.84 -15.91
CA ALA A 61 -35.62 -15.12 -15.56
C ALA A 61 -35.38 -14.74 -14.10
N ASP A 62 -34.93 -15.68 -13.29
CA ASP A 62 -34.52 -15.38 -11.92
C ASP A 62 -33.19 -14.63 -11.90
N VAL A 63 -33.19 -13.40 -11.37
CA VAL A 63 -32.00 -12.55 -11.25
C VAL A 63 -31.04 -13.08 -10.18
N THR A 64 -31.52 -13.95 -9.29
CA THR A 64 -30.74 -14.58 -8.23
C THR A 64 -30.00 -15.85 -8.69
N ASP A 65 -30.27 -16.34 -9.91
CA ASP A 65 -29.58 -17.51 -10.45
C ASP A 65 -28.09 -17.21 -10.65
N ARG A 66 -27.30 -18.28 -10.54
CA ARG A 66 -25.85 -18.23 -10.48
C ARG A 66 -25.22 -19.09 -11.56
N ASP A 67 -24.09 -18.64 -12.08
CA ASP A 67 -23.27 -19.44 -12.99
C ASP A 67 -22.51 -20.56 -12.26
N SER A 68 -21.70 -21.33 -13.00
CA SER A 68 -20.82 -22.38 -12.44
C SER A 68 -19.84 -21.90 -11.36
N ARG A 69 -19.51 -20.61 -11.33
CA ARG A 69 -18.62 -19.97 -10.35
C ARG A 69 -19.39 -19.30 -9.19
N GLY A 70 -20.70 -19.43 -9.17
CA GLY A 70 -21.56 -18.79 -8.17
C GLY A 70 -21.79 -17.30 -8.43
N ASN A 71 -21.36 -16.76 -9.58
CA ASN A 71 -21.54 -15.36 -9.93
C ASN A 71 -22.97 -15.13 -10.43
N THR A 72 -23.59 -14.06 -9.92
CA THR A 72 -24.86 -13.55 -10.43
C THR A 72 -24.65 -12.64 -11.65
N VAL A 73 -25.75 -12.12 -12.22
CA VAL A 73 -25.71 -11.11 -13.28
C VAL A 73 -24.87 -9.88 -12.87
N LEU A 74 -25.01 -9.43 -11.62
CA LEU A 74 -24.27 -8.27 -11.09
C LEU A 74 -22.76 -8.54 -11.01
N HIS A 75 -22.35 -9.73 -10.54
CA HIS A 75 -20.94 -10.13 -10.52
C HIS A 75 -20.36 -10.18 -11.93
N THR A 76 -21.14 -10.68 -12.89
CA THR A 76 -20.71 -10.79 -14.29
C THR A 76 -20.46 -9.41 -14.90
N LEU A 77 -21.36 -8.45 -14.67
CA LEU A 77 -21.19 -7.06 -15.10
C LEU A 77 -19.90 -6.45 -14.54
N VAL A 78 -19.58 -6.74 -13.28
CA VAL A 78 -18.33 -6.29 -12.64
C VAL A 78 -17.09 -6.92 -13.28
N VAL A 79 -17.16 -8.20 -13.69
CA VAL A 79 -16.03 -8.87 -14.35
C VAL A 79 -15.73 -8.27 -15.73
N ILE A 80 -16.76 -7.91 -16.48
CA ILE A 80 -16.65 -7.37 -17.85
C ILE A 80 -16.37 -5.87 -17.86
N ALA A 81 -16.72 -5.16 -16.80
CA ALA A 81 -16.44 -3.73 -16.70
C ALA A 81 -14.97 -3.45 -16.90
N ASP A 82 -14.66 -2.43 -17.69
CA ASP A 82 -13.31 -1.92 -17.88
C ASP A 82 -13.20 -0.50 -17.36
N ASN A 83 -11.98 -0.03 -17.10
CA ASN A 83 -11.74 1.34 -16.60
C ASN A 83 -11.90 2.41 -17.71
N THR A 84 -12.51 2.09 -18.85
CA THR A 84 -12.89 3.06 -19.87
C THR A 84 -14.21 3.72 -19.48
N LYS A 85 -14.31 5.04 -19.67
CA LYS A 85 -15.49 5.81 -19.25
C LYS A 85 -16.77 5.33 -19.95
N GLU A 86 -16.70 5.14 -21.26
CA GLU A 86 -17.86 4.73 -22.07
C GLU A 86 -18.43 3.37 -21.63
N ASN A 87 -17.57 2.37 -21.43
CA ASN A 87 -18.02 1.05 -21.00
C ASN A 87 -18.56 1.09 -19.57
N THR A 88 -17.91 1.84 -18.68
CA THR A 88 -18.37 2.00 -17.30
C THR A 88 -19.75 2.65 -17.25
N ASP A 89 -19.98 3.73 -18.00
CA ASP A 89 -21.25 4.44 -18.02
C ASP A 89 -22.40 3.54 -18.54
N ILE A 90 -22.11 2.70 -19.53
CA ILE A 90 -23.05 1.71 -20.05
C ILE A 90 -23.37 0.67 -18.98
N ILE A 91 -22.35 0.07 -18.37
CA ILE A 91 -22.53 -0.98 -17.36
C ILE A 91 -23.22 -0.44 -16.12
N ALA A 92 -22.87 0.77 -15.69
CA ALA A 92 -23.51 1.46 -14.57
C ALA A 92 -25.02 1.64 -14.80
N LYS A 93 -25.44 2.06 -16.00
CA LYS A 93 -26.85 2.18 -16.36
C LYS A 93 -27.58 0.84 -16.32
N VAL A 94 -27.02 -0.18 -16.98
CA VAL A 94 -27.62 -1.53 -16.99
C VAL A 94 -27.69 -2.11 -15.57
N TYR A 95 -26.67 -1.89 -14.76
CA TYR A 95 -26.62 -2.31 -13.35
C TYR A 95 -27.75 -1.66 -12.54
N ASP A 96 -27.94 -0.34 -12.68
CA ASP A 96 -28.99 0.39 -11.98
C ASP A 96 -30.39 -0.02 -12.47
N GLU A 97 -30.57 -0.22 -13.78
CA GLU A 97 -31.83 -0.69 -14.37
C GLU A 97 -32.25 -2.06 -13.81
N ILE A 98 -31.32 -3.03 -13.74
CA ILE A 98 -31.59 -4.35 -13.19
C ILE A 98 -32.01 -4.27 -11.72
N LEU A 99 -31.32 -3.43 -10.92
CA LEU A 99 -31.66 -3.24 -9.52
C LEU A 99 -33.06 -2.63 -9.34
N VAL A 100 -33.39 -1.61 -10.14
CA VAL A 100 -34.70 -0.95 -10.09
C VAL A 100 -35.81 -1.91 -10.51
N GLN A 101 -35.61 -2.66 -11.60
CA GLN A 101 -36.59 -3.64 -12.09
C GLN A 101 -36.79 -4.78 -11.08
N HIS A 102 -35.72 -5.31 -10.51
CA HIS A 102 -35.80 -6.36 -9.48
C HIS A 102 -36.58 -5.87 -8.26
N ASN A 103 -36.28 -4.69 -7.73
CA ASN A 103 -36.98 -4.17 -6.55
C ASN A 103 -38.48 -3.88 -6.79
N LYS A 104 -38.88 -3.62 -8.05
CA LYS A 104 -40.30 -3.54 -8.43
C LYS A 104 -40.98 -4.91 -8.42
N LEU A 105 -40.26 -5.96 -8.83
CA LEU A 105 -40.78 -7.32 -8.94
C LEU A 105 -40.77 -8.09 -7.61
N ASP A 106 -39.68 -8.01 -6.85
CA ASP A 106 -39.49 -8.66 -5.55
C ASP A 106 -38.76 -7.72 -4.57
N LYS A 107 -39.48 -7.32 -3.51
CA LYS A 107 -38.98 -6.40 -2.47
C LYS A 107 -38.22 -7.11 -1.34
N LYS A 108 -38.19 -8.45 -1.30
CA LYS A 108 -37.65 -9.20 -0.15
C LYS A 108 -36.17 -9.55 -0.25
N VAL A 109 -35.63 -9.69 -1.47
CA VAL A 109 -34.26 -10.16 -1.68
C VAL A 109 -33.35 -9.02 -2.11
N GLN A 110 -32.30 -8.75 -1.32
CA GLN A 110 -31.26 -7.80 -1.68
C GLN A 110 -30.21 -8.46 -2.59
N LEU A 111 -30.26 -8.15 -3.89
CA LEU A 111 -29.35 -8.73 -4.89
C LEU A 111 -27.86 -8.47 -4.62
N GLU A 112 -27.53 -7.33 -4.00
CA GLU A 112 -26.14 -6.94 -3.74
C GLU A 112 -25.50 -7.69 -2.57
N GLU A 113 -26.30 -8.32 -1.70
CA GLU A 113 -25.81 -9.12 -0.57
C GLU A 113 -25.52 -10.58 -0.97
N ILE A 114 -25.90 -10.98 -2.18
CA ILE A 114 -25.65 -12.34 -2.67
C ILE A 114 -24.16 -12.50 -2.91
N GLU A 115 -23.57 -13.52 -2.28
CA GLU A 115 -22.15 -13.85 -2.44
C GLU A 115 -21.93 -14.97 -3.46
N ASN A 116 -20.79 -14.89 -4.17
CA ASN A 116 -20.32 -15.95 -5.06
C ASN A 116 -19.62 -17.10 -4.29
N ASN A 117 -19.08 -18.09 -5.01
CA ASN A 117 -18.39 -19.23 -4.39
C ASN A 117 -17.13 -18.82 -3.60
N ASP A 118 -16.56 -17.64 -3.89
CA ASP A 118 -15.43 -17.05 -3.19
C ASP A 118 -15.88 -16.17 -2.00
N SER A 119 -17.16 -16.21 -1.58
CA SER A 119 -17.76 -15.35 -0.54
C SER A 119 -17.64 -13.84 -0.83
N MET A 120 -17.61 -13.47 -2.11
CA MET A 120 -17.50 -12.08 -2.55
C MET A 120 -18.87 -11.58 -3.01
N THR A 121 -19.28 -10.42 -2.52
CA THR A 121 -20.40 -9.64 -3.09
C THR A 121 -19.95 -8.91 -4.37
N PRO A 122 -20.87 -8.37 -5.19
CA PRO A 122 -20.49 -7.61 -6.38
C PRO A 122 -19.58 -6.42 -6.05
N LEU A 123 -19.80 -5.78 -4.90
CA LEU A 123 -18.96 -4.67 -4.42
C LEU A 123 -17.55 -5.15 -4.01
N LYS A 124 -17.46 -6.24 -3.22
CA LYS A 124 -16.17 -6.84 -2.85
C LYS A 124 -15.41 -7.28 -4.11
N LEU A 125 -16.10 -7.83 -5.10
CA LEU A 125 -15.51 -8.25 -6.37
C LEU A 125 -15.00 -7.05 -7.19
N ALA A 126 -15.76 -5.95 -7.25
CA ALA A 126 -15.33 -4.73 -7.95
C ALA A 126 -14.04 -4.16 -7.34
N ALA A 127 -13.95 -4.20 -6.00
CA ALA A 127 -12.74 -3.83 -5.28
C ALA A 127 -11.57 -4.78 -5.61
N LYS A 128 -11.78 -6.12 -5.57
CA LYS A 128 -10.75 -7.12 -5.89
C LYS A 128 -10.26 -7.06 -7.34
N LEU A 129 -11.09 -6.66 -8.28
CA LEU A 129 -10.69 -6.51 -9.70
C LEU A 129 -10.10 -5.14 -10.02
N GLY A 130 -10.16 -4.17 -9.10
CA GLY A 130 -9.64 -2.82 -9.31
C GLY A 130 -10.44 -2.01 -10.34
N LYS A 131 -11.76 -2.19 -10.38
CA LYS A 131 -12.65 -1.48 -11.31
C LYS A 131 -13.11 -0.15 -10.67
N ILE A 132 -12.25 0.86 -10.76
CA ILE A 132 -12.34 2.11 -9.99
C ILE A 132 -13.63 2.88 -10.26
N GLU A 133 -13.95 3.12 -11.54
CA GLU A 133 -15.09 3.95 -11.90
C GLU A 133 -16.43 3.28 -11.58
N LEU A 134 -16.55 1.97 -11.84
CA LEU A 134 -17.75 1.21 -11.46
C LEU A 134 -17.90 1.14 -9.93
N PHE A 135 -16.80 0.90 -9.21
CA PHE A 135 -16.79 0.92 -7.75
C PHE A 135 -17.20 2.29 -7.20
N ARG A 136 -16.72 3.38 -7.81
CA ARG A 136 -17.12 4.75 -7.47
C ARG A 136 -18.61 4.97 -7.69
N HIS A 137 -19.15 4.50 -8.82
CA HIS A 137 -20.58 4.58 -9.13
C HIS A 137 -21.42 3.85 -8.08
N MET A 138 -21.05 2.60 -7.74
CA MET A 138 -21.74 1.82 -6.71
C MET A 138 -21.81 2.55 -5.36
N LEU A 139 -20.69 3.16 -4.92
CA LEU A 139 -20.64 3.88 -3.64
C LEU A 139 -21.42 5.20 -3.64
N HIS A 140 -21.42 5.93 -4.75
CA HIS A 140 -22.07 7.24 -4.86
C HIS A 140 -23.53 7.17 -5.33
N ARG A 141 -24.07 5.96 -5.52
CA ARG A 141 -25.41 5.75 -6.05
C ARG A 141 -26.49 6.34 -5.14
N GLU A 142 -27.30 7.20 -5.72
CA GLU A 142 -28.43 7.88 -5.08
C GLU A 142 -29.65 7.85 -6.00
N PHE A 143 -30.69 7.13 -5.59
CA PHE A 143 -32.01 7.13 -6.21
C PHE A 143 -32.94 8.12 -5.50
N MET A 144 -33.66 8.92 -6.28
CA MET A 144 -34.59 9.94 -5.79
C MET A 144 -35.99 9.40 -5.50
N ASP A 145 -36.41 8.33 -6.17
CA ASP A 145 -37.74 7.75 -6.01
C ASP A 145 -37.88 7.04 -4.65
N GLU A 146 -39.00 7.25 -3.95
CA GLU A 146 -39.21 6.68 -2.61
C GLU A 146 -39.16 5.15 -2.59
N GLU A 147 -39.61 4.48 -3.66
CA GLU A 147 -39.65 3.02 -3.75
C GLU A 147 -38.26 2.39 -3.92
N THR A 148 -37.33 3.10 -4.58
CA THR A 148 -35.97 2.62 -4.87
C THR A 148 -34.92 3.23 -3.94
N ARG A 149 -35.31 4.21 -3.11
CA ARG A 149 -34.48 4.83 -2.07
C ARG A 149 -33.74 3.84 -1.16
N PRO A 150 -34.27 2.66 -0.78
CA PRO A 150 -33.53 1.68 0.01
C PRO A 150 -32.30 1.08 -0.70
N LEU A 151 -32.22 1.18 -2.04
CA LEU A 151 -31.10 0.68 -2.84
C LEU A 151 -29.95 1.71 -2.94
N SER A 152 -30.21 2.95 -2.53
CA SER A 152 -29.19 4.01 -2.50
C SER A 152 -28.15 3.72 -1.42
N ARG A 153 -26.89 3.97 -1.74
CA ARG A 153 -25.77 3.87 -0.80
C ARG A 153 -25.32 5.24 -0.29
N LYS A 154 -25.64 6.30 -1.04
CA LYS A 154 -25.44 7.69 -0.67
C LYS A 154 -26.80 8.34 -0.42
N PHE A 155 -26.93 9.06 0.69
CA PHE A 155 -28.09 9.87 1.02
C PHE A 155 -27.67 11.30 1.32
N THR A 156 -28.29 12.27 0.67
CA THR A 156 -28.12 13.69 1.02
C THR A 156 -28.98 14.02 2.25
N GLU A 157 -28.35 14.39 3.38
CA GLU A 157 -29.05 14.71 4.63
C GLU A 157 -29.55 16.15 4.60
N TRP A 158 -28.66 17.08 4.24
CA TRP A 158 -28.96 18.49 4.05
C TRP A 158 -27.95 19.13 3.11
N VAL A 159 -28.39 20.20 2.46
CA VAL A 159 -27.56 21.03 1.59
C VAL A 159 -27.73 22.47 2.03
N TYR A 160 -26.63 23.11 2.40
CA TYR A 160 -26.57 24.52 2.74
C TYR A 160 -25.62 25.24 1.79
N GLY A 161 -26.17 25.76 0.70
CA GLY A 161 -25.39 26.41 -0.36
C GLY A 161 -24.30 25.45 -0.88
N PRO A 162 -23.00 25.76 -0.71
CA PRO A 162 -21.89 24.92 -1.16
C PRO A 162 -21.54 23.76 -0.22
N VAL A 163 -22.17 23.67 0.95
CA VAL A 163 -21.91 22.61 1.93
C VAL A 163 -22.98 21.54 1.80
N HIS A 164 -22.55 20.31 1.53
CA HIS A 164 -23.42 19.14 1.42
C HIS A 164 -23.06 18.16 2.52
N SER A 165 -24.04 17.80 3.36
CA SER A 165 -23.92 16.63 4.24
C SER A 165 -24.46 15.41 3.51
N SER A 166 -23.60 14.39 3.38
CA SER A 166 -23.95 13.11 2.76
C SER A 166 -23.69 11.97 3.73
N LEU A 167 -24.63 11.04 3.81
CA LEU A 167 -24.56 9.81 4.58
C LEU A 167 -24.25 8.66 3.63
N TYR A 168 -23.19 7.91 3.94
CA TYR A 168 -22.78 6.73 3.18
C TYR A 168 -23.07 5.45 3.96
N ASP A 169 -23.60 4.44 3.27
CA ASP A 169 -23.83 3.11 3.83
C ASP A 169 -22.50 2.37 4.05
N MET A 170 -22.29 1.88 5.26
CA MET A 170 -21.04 1.23 5.69
C MET A 170 -21.07 -0.30 5.61
N THR A 171 -22.21 -0.90 5.25
CA THR A 171 -22.33 -2.36 5.06
C THR A 171 -21.27 -2.87 4.09
N SER A 172 -20.56 -3.96 4.42
CA SER A 172 -19.43 -4.53 3.65
C SER A 172 -18.17 -3.66 3.46
N ILE A 173 -18.21 -2.38 3.84
CA ILE A 173 -17.06 -1.46 3.68
C ILE A 173 -16.15 -1.48 4.91
N ASP A 174 -16.74 -1.32 6.09
CA ASP A 174 -15.99 -1.23 7.33
C ASP A 174 -15.47 -2.60 7.80
N THR A 175 -14.44 -2.58 8.63
CA THR A 175 -13.68 -3.76 9.11
C THR A 175 -14.48 -4.71 10.02
N ASN A 176 -15.77 -4.44 10.25
CA ASN A 176 -16.61 -5.25 11.13
C ASN A 176 -16.89 -6.66 10.56
N GLU A 177 -16.85 -6.79 9.23
CA GLU A 177 -17.03 -8.04 8.51
C GLU A 177 -15.67 -8.65 8.13
N GLU A 178 -15.60 -9.98 8.05
CA GLU A 178 -14.45 -10.68 7.48
C GLU A 178 -14.38 -10.38 5.97
N ASP A 179 -13.17 -10.16 5.46
CA ASP A 179 -12.91 -9.74 4.08
C ASP A 179 -13.71 -8.49 3.67
N SER A 180 -13.63 -7.44 4.51
CA SER A 180 -14.25 -6.16 4.17
C SER A 180 -13.59 -5.54 2.94
N VAL A 181 -14.33 -4.67 2.24
CA VAL A 181 -13.80 -3.95 1.08
C VAL A 181 -12.51 -3.22 1.42
N LEU A 182 -12.44 -2.57 2.59
CA LEU A 182 -11.23 -1.87 3.02
C LEU A 182 -10.03 -2.82 3.20
N GLU A 183 -10.25 -4.02 3.73
CA GLU A 183 -9.21 -5.03 3.90
C GLU A 183 -8.76 -5.60 2.55
N ILE A 184 -9.70 -5.94 1.66
CA ILE A 184 -9.41 -6.44 0.31
C ILE A 184 -8.55 -5.44 -0.47
N ILE A 185 -8.89 -4.15 -0.42
CA ILE A 185 -8.17 -3.10 -1.15
C ILE A 185 -6.74 -2.91 -0.61
N ILE A 186 -6.57 -2.96 0.71
CA ILE A 186 -5.30 -2.66 1.36
C ILE A 186 -4.33 -3.85 1.27
N PHE A 187 -4.81 -5.08 1.44
CA PHE A 187 -3.99 -6.29 1.38
C PHE A 187 -3.87 -6.87 -0.04
N GLY A 188 -4.77 -6.48 -0.96
CA GLY A 188 -4.77 -6.89 -2.36
C GLY A 188 -3.67 -6.22 -3.20
N SER A 189 -2.41 -6.59 -2.97
CA SER A 189 -1.27 -6.04 -3.71
C SER A 189 -1.26 -6.35 -5.22
N GLU A 190 -2.06 -7.34 -5.66
CA GLU A 190 -2.24 -7.72 -7.05
C GLU A 190 -3.22 -6.82 -7.81
N ILE A 191 -3.99 -6.00 -7.07
CA ILE A 191 -5.04 -5.16 -7.63
C ILE A 191 -4.40 -3.95 -8.35
N PRO A 192 -4.73 -3.73 -9.64
CA PRO A 192 -4.25 -2.55 -10.36
C PRO A 192 -4.86 -1.29 -9.74
N ASN A 193 -4.04 -0.23 -9.61
CA ASN A 193 -4.47 1.10 -9.16
C ASN A 193 -5.21 1.15 -7.81
N HIS A 194 -5.05 0.16 -6.93
CA HIS A 194 -5.65 0.15 -5.59
C HIS A 194 -5.32 1.40 -4.72
N PRO A 195 -4.17 2.11 -4.86
CA PRO A 195 -3.94 3.35 -4.11
C PRO A 195 -4.89 4.49 -4.51
N GLU A 196 -5.33 4.51 -5.77
CA GLU A 196 -6.28 5.51 -6.29
C GLU A 196 -7.70 5.23 -5.77
N MET A 197 -8.06 3.94 -5.65
CA MET A 197 -9.36 3.52 -5.13
C MET A 197 -9.58 3.97 -3.68
N LEU A 198 -8.54 4.07 -2.85
CA LEU A 198 -8.62 4.58 -1.47
C LEU A 198 -8.91 6.09 -1.39
N GLN A 199 -8.79 6.83 -2.49
CA GLN A 199 -9.11 8.26 -2.53
C GLN A 199 -10.58 8.54 -2.77
N ILE A 200 -11.34 7.51 -3.15
CA ILE A 200 -12.78 7.60 -3.38
C ILE A 200 -13.48 7.83 -2.04
N GLU A 201 -14.47 8.71 -2.04
CA GLU A 201 -15.38 8.89 -0.90
C GLU A 201 -16.37 7.71 -0.86
N PRO A 202 -16.64 7.08 0.30
CA PRO A 202 -16.36 7.53 1.67
C PRO A 202 -15.04 7.03 2.27
N LEU A 203 -14.26 6.19 1.57
CA LEU A 203 -13.07 5.52 2.13
C LEU A 203 -12.03 6.53 2.64
N ARG A 204 -11.81 7.60 1.88
CA ARG A 204 -10.87 8.66 2.25
C ARG A 204 -11.26 9.34 3.55
N SER A 205 -12.48 9.86 3.66
CA SER A 205 -12.96 10.50 4.89
C SER A 205 -13.04 9.53 6.06
N LEU A 206 -13.42 8.27 5.83
CA LEU A 206 -13.45 7.24 6.87
C LEU A 206 -12.05 6.99 7.46
N LEU A 207 -11.04 6.82 6.61
CA LEU A 207 -9.66 6.62 7.06
C LEU A 207 -9.11 7.85 7.80
N GLN A 208 -9.48 9.05 7.36
CA GLN A 208 -9.12 10.29 8.05
C GLN A 208 -9.77 10.36 9.44
N ASP A 209 -11.06 10.04 9.57
CA ASP A 209 -11.77 10.01 10.85
C ASP A 209 -11.17 8.96 11.81
N LYS A 210 -10.85 7.76 11.31
CA LYS A 210 -10.14 6.72 12.09
C LYS A 210 -8.76 7.22 12.57
N TRP A 211 -8.03 7.93 11.70
CA TRP A 211 -6.72 8.51 12.03
C TRP A 211 -6.80 9.51 13.18
N GLU A 212 -7.69 10.48 13.11
CA GLU A 212 -7.79 11.56 14.10
C GLU A 212 -8.34 11.08 15.45
N ARG A 213 -9.26 10.12 15.45
CA ARG A 213 -9.91 9.66 16.69
C ARG A 213 -9.00 8.83 17.58
N PHE A 214 -8.36 7.80 17.02
CA PHE A 214 -7.62 6.82 17.81
C PHE A 214 -6.24 6.50 17.27
N ALA A 215 -6.09 6.34 15.95
CA ALA A 215 -4.85 5.82 15.40
C ALA A 215 -3.68 6.78 15.61
N LEU A 216 -3.87 8.10 15.53
CA LEU A 216 -2.82 9.07 15.84
C LEU A 216 -2.31 8.95 17.28
N LYS A 217 -3.21 8.78 18.26
CA LYS A 217 -2.84 8.66 19.69
C LYS A 217 -2.10 7.35 19.96
N LEU A 218 -2.62 6.24 19.42
CA LEU A 218 -1.99 4.93 19.55
C LEU A 218 -0.62 4.90 18.85
N PHE A 219 -0.53 5.51 17.66
CA PHE A 219 0.70 5.63 16.90
C PHE A 219 1.76 6.42 17.64
N LEU A 220 1.39 7.56 18.24
CA LEU A 220 2.31 8.35 19.05
C LEU A 220 2.76 7.61 20.31
N MET A 221 1.86 6.89 20.98
CA MET A 221 2.21 6.05 22.13
C MET A 221 3.19 4.94 21.74
N ASN A 222 2.93 4.24 20.62
CA ASN A 222 3.81 3.20 20.10
C ASN A 222 5.19 3.77 19.70
N PHE A 223 5.22 4.97 19.14
CA PHE A 223 6.47 5.68 18.84
C PHE A 223 7.28 5.96 20.11
N LEU A 224 6.64 6.51 21.15
CA LEU A 224 7.30 6.79 22.43
C LEU A 224 7.84 5.52 23.08
N LEU A 225 7.06 4.43 23.09
CA LEU A 225 7.49 3.13 23.59
C LEU A 225 8.69 2.58 22.81
N TYR A 226 8.70 2.73 21.48
CA TYR A 226 9.82 2.31 20.65
C TYR A 226 11.09 3.14 20.90
N VAL A 227 10.98 4.45 21.08
CA VAL A 227 12.12 5.31 21.45
C VAL A 227 12.69 4.91 22.82
N VAL A 228 11.84 4.60 23.79
CA VAL A 228 12.29 4.07 25.10
C VAL A 228 13.02 2.74 24.92
N TYR A 229 12.48 1.82 24.12
CA TYR A 229 13.14 0.56 23.77
C TYR A 229 14.52 0.79 23.13
N LEU A 230 14.64 1.75 22.21
CA LEU A 230 15.91 2.10 21.57
C LEU A 230 16.93 2.65 22.56
N ILE A 231 16.52 3.52 23.48
CA ILE A 231 17.40 4.08 24.52
C ILE A 231 17.90 2.98 25.45
N ILE A 232 17.05 2.02 25.80
CA ILE A 232 17.47 0.87 26.63
C ILE A 232 18.44 -0.01 25.85
N PHE A 233 18.15 -0.29 24.57
CA PHE A 233 19.01 -1.12 23.74
C PHE A 233 20.38 -0.47 23.48
N THR A 234 20.45 0.84 23.27
CA THR A 234 21.72 1.57 23.17
C THR A 234 22.47 1.60 24.50
N ALA A 235 21.78 1.81 25.63
CA ALA A 235 22.41 1.78 26.95
C ALA A 235 23.03 0.40 27.24
N VAL A 236 22.34 -0.69 26.91
CA VAL A 236 22.87 -2.06 27.04
C VAL A 236 24.12 -2.26 26.18
N ALA A 237 24.12 -1.73 24.94
CA ALA A 237 25.28 -1.83 24.06
C ALA A 237 26.49 -0.99 24.55
N LEU A 238 26.26 0.18 25.15
CA LEU A 238 27.31 1.08 25.65
C LEU A 238 27.90 0.65 27.00
N TYR A 239 27.07 0.16 27.93
CA TYR A 239 27.51 -0.27 29.28
C TYR A 239 27.94 -1.74 29.33
N ARG A 240 28.38 -2.26 28.19
CA ARG A 240 28.92 -3.62 28.07
C ARG A 240 30.25 -3.72 28.81
N LYS A 241 30.49 -4.85 29.50
CA LYS A 241 31.80 -5.20 30.07
C LYS A 241 32.71 -5.79 28.99
N ASP A 242 33.99 -5.45 29.04
CA ASP A 242 35.03 -6.03 28.21
C ASP A 242 35.50 -7.37 28.80
N GLY A 243 35.54 -8.42 27.98
CA GLY A 243 35.98 -9.76 28.39
C GLY A 243 35.22 -10.90 27.72
N LYS A 244 35.47 -12.12 28.18
CA LYS A 244 34.84 -13.35 27.66
C LYS A 244 33.42 -13.51 28.21
N PRO A 245 32.38 -13.61 27.37
CA PRO A 245 31.05 -13.97 27.82
C PRO A 245 31.00 -15.44 28.25
N PRO A 246 30.11 -15.83 29.18
CA PRO A 246 29.15 -15.02 29.92
C PRO A 246 29.76 -14.34 31.17
N PHE A 247 29.33 -13.11 31.46
CA PHE A 247 29.81 -12.37 32.63
C PHE A 247 29.06 -12.78 33.91
N PRO A 248 29.75 -13.03 35.04
CA PRO A 248 29.09 -13.24 36.32
C PRO A 248 28.39 -11.94 36.77
N ILE A 249 27.21 -12.09 37.38
CA ILE A 249 26.45 -10.98 37.96
C ILE A 249 27.15 -10.59 39.26
N GLU A 250 27.92 -9.51 39.23
CA GLU A 250 28.47 -8.89 40.44
C GLU A 250 27.38 -8.04 41.11
N ASN A 251 27.36 -7.95 42.45
CA ASN A 251 26.30 -7.28 43.23
C ASN A 251 26.28 -5.74 43.10
N PHE A 252 26.79 -5.19 42.01
CA PHE A 252 26.72 -3.76 41.72
C PHE A 252 25.34 -3.40 41.15
N PRO A 253 24.72 -2.29 41.59
CA PRO A 253 23.41 -1.88 41.09
C PRO A 253 23.40 -1.63 39.57
N LEU A 254 24.56 -1.28 39.00
CA LEU A 254 24.73 -1.07 37.55
C LEU A 254 24.63 -2.38 36.75
N ASP A 255 25.13 -3.49 37.29
CA ASP A 255 25.07 -4.80 36.62
C ASP A 255 23.66 -5.38 36.64
N HIS A 256 22.91 -5.17 37.74
CA HIS A 256 21.49 -5.52 37.79
C HIS A 256 20.67 -4.74 36.76
N LEU A 257 20.91 -3.42 36.64
CA LEU A 257 20.21 -2.59 35.66
C LEU A 257 20.53 -3.02 34.22
N ARG A 258 21.78 -3.39 33.93
CA ARG A 258 22.18 -3.94 32.63
C ARG A 258 21.47 -5.26 32.34
N CYS A 259 21.46 -6.20 33.28
CA CYS A 259 20.78 -7.49 33.10
C CYS A 259 19.28 -7.30 32.84
N VAL A 260 18.63 -6.37 33.56
CA VAL A 260 17.22 -6.02 33.31
C VAL A 260 17.04 -5.46 31.90
N GLY A 261 17.94 -4.58 31.45
CA GLY A 261 17.96 -4.06 30.09
C GLY A 261 18.13 -5.14 29.03
N GLU A 262 19.06 -6.07 29.21
CA GLU A 262 19.28 -7.22 28.32
C GLU A 262 18.02 -8.09 28.19
N ILE A 263 17.39 -8.45 29.32
CA ILE A 263 16.15 -9.23 29.35
C ILE A 263 15.03 -8.48 28.61
N LEU A 264 14.89 -7.17 28.85
CA LEU A 264 13.87 -6.36 28.21
C LEU A 264 14.11 -6.22 26.69
N SER A 265 15.36 -6.08 26.26
CA SER A 265 15.72 -6.04 24.83
C SER A 265 15.41 -7.35 24.13
N VAL A 266 15.73 -8.50 24.74
CA VAL A 266 15.40 -9.83 24.20
C VAL A 266 13.89 -10.05 24.17
N PHE A 267 13.18 -9.68 25.23
CA PHE A 267 11.72 -9.78 25.28
C PHE A 267 11.05 -8.91 24.20
N GLY A 268 11.53 -7.69 24.00
CA GLY A 268 11.08 -6.82 22.91
C GLY A 268 11.32 -7.44 21.53
N ALA A 269 12.50 -8.02 21.30
CA ALA A 269 12.82 -8.71 20.05
C ALA A 269 11.89 -9.91 19.78
N LEU A 270 11.54 -10.69 20.81
CA LEU A 270 10.58 -11.79 20.70
C LEU A 270 9.18 -11.30 20.33
N ILE A 271 8.71 -10.20 20.94
CA ILE A 271 7.41 -9.59 20.60
C ILE A 271 7.41 -9.11 19.14
N PHE A 272 8.47 -8.41 18.71
CA PHE A 272 8.59 -7.97 17.32
C PHE A 272 8.61 -9.13 16.35
N LEU A 273 9.37 -10.19 16.65
CA LEU A 273 9.42 -11.39 15.82
C LEU A 273 8.06 -12.08 15.75
N TYR A 274 7.35 -12.23 16.86
CA TYR A 274 6.00 -12.79 16.88
C TYR A 274 5.03 -11.94 16.03
N LYS A 275 5.07 -10.61 16.19
CA LYS A 275 4.23 -9.68 15.40
C LYS A 275 4.52 -9.84 13.91
N THR A 276 5.79 -9.89 13.53
CA THR A 276 6.19 -9.98 12.12
C THR A 276 5.91 -11.37 11.52
N ILE A 277 6.07 -12.45 12.27
CA ILE A 277 5.69 -13.80 11.80
C ILE A 277 4.17 -13.87 11.58
N ASN A 278 3.36 -13.39 12.52
CA ASN A 278 1.91 -13.35 12.34
C ASN A 278 1.51 -12.48 11.13
N HIS A 279 2.26 -11.42 10.85
CA HIS A 279 2.08 -10.62 9.65
C HIS A 279 2.38 -11.41 8.37
N PHE A 280 3.52 -12.11 8.29
CA PHE A 280 3.90 -12.93 7.14
C PHE A 280 2.99 -14.15 6.92
N CYS A 281 2.52 -14.79 7.99
CA CYS A 281 1.59 -15.92 7.87
C CYS A 281 0.25 -15.50 7.24
N ARG A 282 -0.15 -14.24 7.42
CA ARG A 282 -1.40 -13.69 6.86
C ARG A 282 -1.21 -13.19 5.43
N ASN A 283 -0.08 -12.53 5.18
CA ASN A 283 0.27 -11.97 3.88
C ASN A 283 1.57 -12.62 3.41
N PRO A 284 1.52 -13.64 2.53
CA PRO A 284 2.73 -14.27 2.03
C PRO A 284 3.64 -13.22 1.37
N PRO A 285 4.96 -13.26 1.62
CA PRO A 285 5.88 -12.24 1.14
C PRO A 285 6.01 -12.32 -0.38
N ASN A 286 5.33 -11.41 -1.08
CA ASN A 286 5.54 -11.18 -2.51
C ASN A 286 6.55 -10.04 -2.72
N PHE A 287 7.41 -10.14 -3.73
CA PHE A 287 8.40 -9.09 -4.07
C PHE A 287 7.74 -7.71 -4.31
N ARG A 288 6.50 -7.67 -4.80
CA ARG A 288 5.71 -6.44 -4.94
C ARG A 288 5.31 -5.84 -3.58
N VAL A 289 4.97 -6.70 -2.61
CA VAL A 289 4.62 -6.29 -1.24
C VAL A 289 5.87 -5.79 -0.50
N LEU A 290 7.02 -6.46 -0.68
CA LEU A 290 8.33 -6.05 -0.15
C LEU A 290 8.72 -4.63 -0.59
N SER A 291 8.41 -4.24 -1.83
CA SER A 291 8.69 -2.88 -2.32
C SER A 291 7.80 -1.81 -1.66
N ILE A 292 6.60 -2.18 -1.22
CA ILE A 292 5.62 -1.26 -0.62
C ILE A 292 5.81 -1.19 0.91
N ASP A 293 6.16 -2.30 1.56
CA ASP A 293 6.24 -2.41 3.03
C ASP A 293 7.57 -2.96 3.57
N GLY A 294 8.68 -2.65 2.90
CA GLY A 294 10.03 -3.12 3.27
C GLY A 294 10.51 -2.78 4.70
N PHE A 295 9.81 -1.94 5.45
CA PHE A 295 10.15 -1.67 6.85
C PHE A 295 9.81 -2.83 7.78
N ASN A 296 8.72 -3.58 7.53
CA ASN A 296 8.39 -4.76 8.34
C ASN A 296 9.46 -5.86 8.19
N ASP A 297 10.07 -5.98 7.01
CA ASP A 297 11.20 -6.88 6.77
C ASP A 297 12.47 -6.42 7.52
N ILE A 298 12.70 -5.11 7.65
CA ILE A 298 13.82 -4.58 8.45
C ILE A 298 13.63 -4.92 9.93
N VAL A 299 12.40 -4.83 10.45
CA VAL A 299 12.09 -5.24 11.83
C VAL A 299 12.35 -6.73 12.04
N PHE A 300 11.97 -7.57 11.07
CA PHE A 300 12.27 -9.00 11.11
C PHE A 300 13.77 -9.27 11.15
N LEU A 301 14.53 -8.65 10.24
CA LEU A 301 15.98 -8.80 10.17
C LEU A 301 16.66 -8.34 11.47
N GLN A 302 16.22 -7.20 12.02
CA GLN A 302 16.70 -6.69 13.31
C GLN A 302 16.46 -7.71 14.44
N ALA A 303 15.23 -8.23 14.57
CA ALA A 303 14.88 -9.17 15.63
C ALA A 303 15.62 -10.51 15.49
N ALA A 304 15.74 -11.02 14.27
CA ALA A 304 16.48 -12.25 13.97
C ALA A 304 17.99 -12.12 14.30
N LEU A 305 18.63 -11.02 13.88
CA LEU A 305 20.04 -10.76 14.19
C LEU A 305 20.28 -10.64 15.69
N LEU A 306 19.38 -9.99 16.44
CA LEU A 306 19.48 -9.88 17.89
C LEU A 306 19.38 -11.25 18.57
N LEU A 307 18.46 -12.12 18.12
CA LEU A 307 18.37 -13.49 18.67
C LEU A 307 19.61 -14.33 18.37
N ILE A 308 20.20 -14.19 17.17
CA ILE A 308 21.48 -14.84 16.85
C ILE A 308 22.58 -14.33 17.78
N CYS A 309 22.62 -13.02 18.08
CA CYS A 309 23.57 -12.47 19.06
C CYS A 309 23.42 -13.11 20.44
N VAL A 310 22.19 -13.33 20.91
CA VAL A 310 21.92 -13.97 22.21
C VAL A 310 22.41 -15.42 22.22
N ILE A 311 22.20 -16.15 21.12
CA ILE A 311 22.70 -17.53 20.98
C ILE A 311 24.24 -17.54 21.01
N MET A 312 24.89 -16.62 20.29
CA MET A 312 26.35 -16.50 20.29
C MET A 312 26.92 -16.11 21.65
N TYR A 313 26.22 -15.24 22.39
CA TYR A 313 26.57 -14.88 23.77
C TYR A 313 26.51 -16.12 24.69
N GLY A 314 25.48 -16.96 24.55
CA GLY A 314 25.36 -18.22 25.28
C GLY A 314 26.46 -19.24 24.93
N CYS A 315 26.91 -19.25 23.68
CA CYS A 315 28.02 -20.10 23.21
C CYS A 315 29.42 -19.58 23.57
N GLY A 316 29.52 -18.46 24.30
CA GLY A 316 30.80 -17.90 24.74
C GLY A 316 31.69 -17.32 23.63
N GLN A 317 31.12 -17.00 22.46
CA GLN A 317 31.89 -16.48 21.32
C GLN A 317 32.11 -14.97 21.46
N GLU A 318 33.33 -14.47 21.29
CA GLU A 318 33.64 -13.03 21.39
C GLU A 318 33.11 -12.22 20.19
N GLU A 319 32.85 -12.88 19.06
CA GLU A 319 32.40 -12.25 17.80
C GLU A 319 30.98 -11.65 17.86
N TYR A 320 30.21 -11.95 18.91
CA TYR A 320 28.85 -11.38 19.09
C TYR A 320 28.86 -9.85 19.17
N VAL A 321 30.00 -9.21 19.51
CA VAL A 321 30.13 -7.74 19.52
C VAL A 321 29.84 -7.15 18.15
N GLY A 322 30.50 -7.69 17.12
CA GLY A 322 30.37 -7.19 15.75
C GLY A 322 28.96 -7.38 15.24
N LEU A 323 28.37 -8.54 15.57
CA LEU A 323 26.99 -8.84 15.22
C LEU A 323 25.98 -7.96 15.98
N LEU A 324 26.25 -7.52 17.21
CA LEU A 324 25.35 -6.67 18.03
C LEU A 324 25.21 -5.24 17.49
N VAL A 325 26.26 -4.70 16.85
CA VAL A 325 26.22 -3.34 16.28
C VAL A 325 25.27 -3.25 15.09
N LEU A 326 25.14 -4.34 14.31
CA LEU A 326 24.24 -4.39 13.15
C LEU A 326 22.75 -4.23 13.47
N PRO A 327 22.12 -5.02 14.38
CA PRO A 327 20.74 -4.82 14.78
C PRO A 327 20.56 -3.49 15.50
N LEU A 328 21.58 -2.94 16.17
CA LEU A 328 21.51 -1.59 16.76
C LEU A 328 21.39 -0.51 15.68
N ALA A 329 22.22 -0.57 14.64
CA ALA A 329 22.13 0.34 13.51
C ALA A 329 20.78 0.20 12.79
N LEU A 330 20.33 -1.03 12.54
CA LEU A 330 19.01 -1.29 11.93
C LEU A 330 17.87 -0.77 12.81
N ALA A 331 17.97 -0.87 14.13
CA ALA A 331 16.94 -0.38 15.06
C ALA A 331 16.78 1.15 14.98
N TRP A 332 17.89 1.89 14.85
CA TRP A 332 17.87 3.33 14.60
C TRP A 332 17.31 3.68 13.22
N VAL A 333 17.67 2.93 12.18
CA VAL A 333 17.08 3.11 10.84
C VAL A 333 15.57 2.85 10.87
N ASN A 334 15.12 1.87 11.65
CA ASN A 334 13.69 1.58 11.81
C ASN A 334 12.91 2.71 12.51
N LEU A 335 13.57 3.70 13.12
CA LEU A 335 12.90 4.92 13.56
C LEU A 335 12.23 5.67 12.40
N LEU A 336 12.77 5.55 11.18
CA LEU A 336 12.22 6.15 9.96
C LEU A 336 10.81 5.63 9.62
N TYR A 337 10.43 4.45 10.09
CA TYR A 337 9.06 3.93 9.95
C TYR A 337 8.03 4.92 10.50
N TYR A 338 8.35 5.59 11.61
CA TYR A 338 7.43 6.49 12.28
C TYR A 338 7.23 7.84 11.56
N LEU A 339 8.03 8.15 10.53
CA LEU A 339 7.83 9.34 9.69
C LEU A 339 6.48 9.30 8.95
N ARG A 340 5.91 8.10 8.74
CA ARG A 340 4.61 7.87 8.10
C ARG A 340 3.45 8.62 8.79
N GLY A 341 3.57 8.93 10.09
CA GLY A 341 2.51 9.57 10.86
C GLY A 341 2.22 11.04 10.47
N SER A 342 3.19 11.73 9.85
CA SER A 342 3.01 13.08 9.33
C SER A 342 2.81 13.04 7.82
N LYS A 343 1.92 13.90 7.28
CA LYS A 343 1.66 13.96 5.83
C LYS A 343 2.91 14.33 5.03
N GLN A 344 3.56 15.44 5.39
CA GLN A 344 4.75 15.92 4.65
C GLN A 344 5.91 14.92 4.77
N LEU A 345 6.22 14.51 6.00
CA LEU A 345 7.37 13.65 6.28
C LEU A 345 7.15 12.22 5.77
N GLY A 346 5.91 11.74 5.79
CA GLY A 346 5.52 10.44 5.26
C GLY A 346 5.63 10.36 3.73
N MET A 347 5.23 11.41 3.01
CA MET A 347 5.44 11.48 1.55
C MET A 347 6.94 11.41 1.20
N TYR A 348 7.79 12.17 1.91
CA TYR A 348 9.24 12.07 1.74
C TYR A 348 9.78 10.69 2.11
N GLY A 349 9.28 10.07 3.19
CA GLY A 349 9.67 8.72 3.59
C GLY A 349 9.38 7.68 2.51
N VAL A 350 8.21 7.75 1.87
CA VAL A 350 7.83 6.88 0.74
C VAL A 350 8.78 7.08 -0.44
N MET A 351 9.10 8.34 -0.77
CA MET A 351 10.04 8.65 -1.84
C MET A 351 11.42 8.07 -1.55
N MET A 352 11.95 8.27 -0.34
CA MET A 352 13.25 7.74 0.08
C MET A 352 13.30 6.21 0.01
N GLN A 353 12.28 5.51 0.48
CA GLN A 353 12.22 4.04 0.43
C GLN A 353 12.29 3.52 -1.00
N ARG A 354 11.49 4.11 -1.92
CA ARG A 354 11.46 3.68 -3.33
C ARG A 354 12.76 4.02 -4.06
N MET A 355 13.30 5.19 -3.78
CA MET A 355 14.57 5.68 -4.32
C MET A 355 15.73 4.76 -3.93
N ILE A 356 15.80 4.37 -2.66
CA ILE A 356 16.84 3.44 -2.17
C ILE A 356 16.63 2.04 -2.74
N LEU A 357 15.42 1.48 -2.70
CA LEU A 357 15.23 0.10 -3.15
C LEU A 357 15.38 -0.07 -4.66
N ARG A 358 14.84 0.83 -5.48
CA ARG A 358 14.85 0.66 -6.94
C ARG A 358 16.08 1.29 -7.58
N ASP A 359 16.37 2.54 -7.26
CA ASP A 359 17.36 3.31 -8.03
C ASP A 359 18.78 3.03 -7.53
N LEU A 360 18.97 2.88 -6.21
CA LEU A 360 20.29 2.54 -5.65
C LEU A 360 20.74 1.13 -6.05
N LEU A 361 19.83 0.16 -6.30
CA LEU A 361 20.24 -1.18 -6.78
C LEU A 361 20.82 -1.16 -8.20
N HIS A 362 20.22 -0.38 -9.12
CA HIS A 362 20.77 -0.23 -10.47
C HIS A 362 22.14 0.46 -10.43
N PHE A 363 22.25 1.49 -9.61
CA PHE A 363 23.50 2.18 -9.33
C PHE A 363 24.57 1.26 -8.73
N LEU A 364 24.21 0.49 -7.70
CA LEU A 364 25.10 -0.44 -7.02
C LEU A 364 25.60 -1.51 -7.98
N SER A 365 24.76 -1.96 -8.91
CA SER A 365 25.15 -2.97 -9.92
C SER A 365 26.27 -2.46 -10.83
N VAL A 366 26.15 -1.23 -11.36
CA VAL A 366 27.20 -0.61 -12.18
C VAL A 366 28.46 -0.35 -11.36
N TYR A 367 28.29 0.12 -10.13
CA TYR A 367 29.40 0.36 -9.20
C TYR A 367 30.15 -0.94 -8.85
N CYS A 368 29.45 -2.05 -8.60
CA CYS A 368 30.06 -3.34 -8.31
C CYS A 368 30.93 -3.82 -9.47
N VAL A 369 30.48 -3.69 -10.72
CA VAL A 369 31.28 -4.06 -11.91
C VAL A 369 32.59 -3.26 -11.96
N LEU A 370 32.53 -1.96 -11.69
CA LEU A 370 33.73 -1.11 -11.64
C LEU A 370 34.63 -1.48 -10.45
N LEU A 371 34.06 -1.65 -9.25
CA LEU A 371 34.81 -1.98 -8.05
C LEU A 371 35.57 -3.31 -8.22
N PHE A 372 34.88 -4.36 -8.66
CA PHE A 372 35.51 -5.67 -8.90
C PHE A 372 36.53 -5.60 -10.04
N GLY A 373 36.19 -4.96 -11.16
CA GLY A 373 37.09 -4.83 -12.31
C GLY A 373 38.40 -4.11 -11.96
N PHE A 374 38.32 -2.95 -11.32
CA PHE A 374 39.51 -2.20 -10.93
C PHE A 374 40.27 -2.87 -9.78
N SER A 375 39.59 -3.54 -8.84
CA SER A 375 40.28 -4.31 -7.78
C SER A 375 41.11 -5.47 -8.34
N ALA A 376 40.62 -6.16 -9.38
CA ALA A 376 41.35 -7.22 -10.05
C ALA A 376 42.58 -6.68 -10.81
N VAL A 377 42.44 -5.54 -11.49
CA VAL A 377 43.55 -4.91 -12.21
C VAL A 377 44.62 -4.40 -11.25
N VAL A 378 44.22 -3.77 -10.15
CA VAL A 378 45.15 -3.25 -9.13
C VAL A 378 45.90 -4.40 -8.44
N SER A 379 45.21 -5.45 -8.02
CA SER A 379 45.85 -6.61 -7.39
C SER A 379 46.76 -7.37 -8.36
N ALA A 380 46.38 -7.52 -9.64
CA ALA A 380 47.25 -8.11 -10.66
C ALA A 380 48.51 -7.28 -10.91
N ALA A 381 48.38 -5.95 -10.98
CA ALA A 381 49.52 -5.05 -11.15
C ALA A 381 50.52 -5.16 -9.98
N GLN A 382 50.03 -5.32 -8.75
CA GLN A 382 50.87 -5.50 -7.56
C GLN A 382 51.53 -6.88 -7.50
N ASN A 383 50.81 -7.95 -7.85
CA ASN A 383 51.38 -9.31 -7.88
C ASN A 383 52.50 -9.45 -8.92
N LEU A 384 52.36 -8.82 -10.10
CA LEU A 384 53.43 -8.79 -11.10
C LEU A 384 54.70 -8.10 -10.57
N THR A 385 54.55 -7.07 -9.71
CA THR A 385 55.70 -6.37 -9.12
C THR A 385 56.40 -7.18 -8.04
N ALA A 386 55.66 -7.98 -7.26
CA ALA A 386 56.23 -8.86 -6.24
C ALA A 386 57.12 -9.95 -6.87
N ASP A 387 56.72 -10.49 -8.02
CA ASP A 387 57.46 -11.55 -8.73
C ASP A 387 58.77 -11.02 -9.37
N ILE A 388 58.74 -9.77 -9.87
CA ILE A 388 59.93 -9.10 -10.42
C ILE A 388 60.96 -8.76 -9.32
N GLN A 389 60.52 -8.36 -8.11
CA GLN A 389 61.41 -8.13 -6.98
C GLN A 389 62.03 -9.43 -6.42
N LEU A 390 61.31 -10.56 -6.51
CA LEU A 390 61.82 -11.88 -6.13
C LEU A 390 62.93 -12.39 -7.06
N GLN A 391 62.89 -12.05 -8.36
CA GLN A 391 63.98 -12.35 -9.30
C GLN A 391 65.18 -11.38 -9.20
N GLY A 392 64.96 -10.17 -8.67
CA GLY A 392 65.96 -9.10 -8.53
C GLY A 392 66.68 -9.05 -7.18
N GLY A 393 67.15 -10.19 -6.65
CA GLY A 393 68.21 -10.32 -5.63
C GLY A 393 68.41 -9.21 -4.57
N ARG A 394 67.39 -8.85 -3.77
CA ARG A 394 67.58 -8.13 -2.50
C ARG A 394 66.72 -8.73 -1.39
N LEU A 395 67.36 -9.57 -0.58
CA LEU A 395 66.82 -10.07 0.68
C LEU A 395 66.95 -8.97 1.75
N THR A 396 65.86 -8.26 2.04
CA THR A 396 65.74 -7.54 3.32
C THR A 396 64.51 -8.03 4.06
N THR A 397 64.78 -8.84 5.06
CA THR A 397 63.86 -9.25 6.13
C THR A 397 63.37 -8.02 6.90
N SER A 398 62.11 -7.63 6.71
CA SER A 398 61.36 -6.91 7.74
C SER A 398 59.85 -7.07 7.55
N VAL A 399 59.28 -7.83 8.49
CA VAL A 399 57.98 -7.61 9.16
C VAL A 399 56.73 -7.62 8.27
N ASN A 400 55.91 -8.65 8.51
CA ASN A 400 54.49 -8.78 8.21
C ASN A 400 53.69 -7.47 8.31
N LYS A 401 53.68 -6.64 7.27
CA LYS A 401 52.55 -5.79 6.93
C LYS A 401 51.77 -6.56 5.87
N LEU A 402 50.47 -6.80 6.13
CA LEU A 402 49.55 -7.50 5.24
C LEU A 402 49.79 -7.06 3.78
N SER A 403 50.53 -7.88 3.03
CA SER A 403 50.84 -7.60 1.64
C SER A 403 49.55 -7.79 0.85
N TYR A 404 49.27 -6.87 -0.08
CA TYR A 404 48.10 -6.77 -0.98
C TYR A 404 47.82 -7.99 -1.88
N SER A 405 48.29 -9.18 -1.51
CA SER A 405 48.02 -10.47 -2.15
C SER A 405 46.54 -10.88 -2.08
N ASP A 406 45.75 -10.33 -1.16
CA ASP A 406 44.34 -10.67 -1.00
C ASP A 406 43.45 -9.62 -1.66
N VAL A 407 42.79 -10.01 -2.77
CA VAL A 407 41.85 -9.18 -3.53
C VAL A 407 40.80 -8.52 -2.63
N ARG A 408 40.41 -9.18 -1.52
CA ARG A 408 39.47 -8.65 -0.52
C ARG A 408 39.93 -7.36 0.12
N PHE A 409 41.23 -7.23 0.40
CA PHE A 409 41.80 -6.04 1.01
C PHE A 409 41.80 -4.86 0.02
N THR A 410 42.20 -5.10 -1.22
CA THR A 410 42.18 -4.10 -2.31
C THR A 410 40.76 -3.61 -2.60
N ILE A 411 39.75 -4.50 -2.58
CA ILE A 411 38.34 -4.12 -2.71
C ILE A 411 37.92 -3.16 -1.59
N LEU A 412 38.27 -3.46 -0.33
CA LEU A 412 37.90 -2.61 0.81
C LEU A 412 38.59 -1.24 0.76
N GLU A 413 39.83 -1.16 0.29
CA GLU A 413 40.52 0.12 0.14
C GLU A 413 39.95 0.96 -0.99
N LEU A 414 39.70 0.37 -2.17
CA LEU A 414 39.03 1.05 -3.28
C LEU A 414 37.65 1.57 -2.86
N PHE A 415 36.90 0.77 -2.09
CA PHE A 415 35.63 1.21 -1.50
C PHE A 415 35.82 2.42 -0.56
N LYS A 416 36.81 2.40 0.33
CA LYS A 416 37.14 3.56 1.19
C LYS A 416 37.49 4.80 0.37
N PHE A 417 38.25 4.64 -0.71
CA PHE A 417 38.56 5.75 -1.64
C PHE A 417 37.30 6.36 -2.26
N THR A 418 36.31 5.54 -2.62
CA THR A 418 35.07 6.08 -3.23
C THR A 418 34.20 6.87 -2.26
N ILE A 419 34.28 6.58 -0.95
CA ILE A 419 33.60 7.35 0.10
C ILE A 419 34.39 8.62 0.46
N GLY A 420 35.67 8.68 0.13
CA GLY A 420 36.58 9.77 0.51
C GLY A 420 37.33 9.54 1.82
N MET A 421 37.32 8.30 2.35
CA MET A 421 38.07 7.89 3.55
C MET A 421 39.39 7.16 3.19
N GLY A 422 39.70 7.00 1.91
CA GLY A 422 40.93 6.33 1.48
C GLY A 422 42.16 7.20 1.76
N ASP A 423 43.13 6.64 2.46
CA ASP A 423 44.39 7.31 2.74
C ASP A 423 45.42 6.95 1.66
N LEU A 424 46.00 7.97 1.03
CA LEU A 424 47.03 7.79 0.01
C LEU A 424 48.39 7.43 0.62
N GLN A 425 48.57 7.55 1.94
CA GLN A 425 49.83 7.27 2.65
C GLN A 425 50.29 5.81 2.58
N PHE A 426 49.40 4.87 2.22
CA PHE A 426 49.77 3.46 2.05
C PHE A 426 50.46 3.16 0.70
N THR A 427 50.62 4.17 -0.15
CA THR A 427 51.15 4.02 -1.53
C THR A 427 52.64 4.34 -1.66
N ASP A 428 53.28 4.81 -0.59
CA ASP A 428 54.68 5.27 -0.61
C ASP A 428 55.69 4.15 -0.94
N ASP A 429 55.31 2.88 -0.78
CA ASP A 429 56.17 1.72 -1.07
C ASP A 429 56.02 1.14 -2.50
N VAL A 430 55.16 1.72 -3.37
CA VAL A 430 54.94 1.19 -4.73
C VAL A 430 55.80 1.94 -5.76
N GLN A 431 56.83 1.27 -6.28
CA GLN A 431 57.87 1.88 -7.15
C GLN A 431 57.37 2.35 -8.54
N TYR A 432 56.15 2.01 -8.98
CA TYR A 432 55.67 2.27 -10.33
C TYR A 432 54.58 3.36 -10.39
N LYS A 433 54.85 4.43 -11.15
CA LYS A 433 53.91 5.55 -11.43
C LYS A 433 52.58 5.11 -12.07
N VAL A 434 52.53 3.92 -12.68
CA VAL A 434 51.34 3.37 -13.36
C VAL A 434 50.20 3.09 -12.37
N TYR A 435 50.51 2.66 -11.15
CA TYR A 435 49.52 2.42 -10.10
C TYR A 435 48.75 3.71 -9.75
N TYR A 436 49.47 4.82 -9.55
CA TYR A 436 48.89 6.13 -9.25
C TYR A 436 47.96 6.61 -10.36
N ILE A 437 48.37 6.43 -11.62
CA ILE A 437 47.55 6.81 -12.78
C ILE A 437 46.26 6.00 -12.82
N LEU A 438 46.34 4.69 -12.55
CA LEU A 438 45.17 3.80 -12.54
C LEU A 438 44.20 4.11 -11.39
N LEU A 439 44.73 4.42 -10.19
CA LEU A 439 43.93 4.82 -9.03
C LEU A 439 43.25 6.17 -9.25
N ILE A 440 43.96 7.18 -9.77
CA ILE A 440 43.38 8.49 -10.08
C ILE A 440 42.32 8.34 -11.17
N SER A 441 42.58 7.56 -12.22
CA SER A 441 41.61 7.27 -13.27
C SER A 441 40.36 6.60 -12.71
N TYR A 442 40.49 5.64 -11.80
CA TYR A 442 39.37 5.02 -11.09
C TYR A 442 38.56 6.04 -10.29
N ILE A 443 39.20 6.89 -9.50
CA ILE A 443 38.51 7.89 -8.67
C ILE A 443 37.73 8.87 -9.55
N VAL A 444 38.35 9.39 -10.60
CA VAL A 444 37.72 10.34 -11.53
C VAL A 444 36.57 9.68 -12.29
N LEU A 445 36.80 8.51 -12.89
CA LEU A 445 35.79 7.77 -13.64
C LEU A 445 34.60 7.43 -12.74
N THR A 446 34.87 6.91 -11.54
CA THR A 446 33.84 6.55 -10.59
C THR A 446 33.08 7.79 -10.16
N TYR A 447 33.73 8.87 -9.74
CA TYR A 447 33.03 10.09 -9.31
C TYR A 447 32.13 10.70 -10.42
N ILE A 448 32.62 10.75 -11.66
CA ILE A 448 31.83 11.22 -12.82
C ILE A 448 30.63 10.30 -13.05
N LEU A 449 30.82 8.98 -13.03
CA LEU A 449 29.73 8.01 -13.24
C LEU A 449 28.72 8.04 -12.09
N LEU A 450 29.19 8.11 -10.84
CA LEU A 450 28.35 8.14 -9.64
C LEU A 450 27.47 9.39 -9.65
N LEU A 451 28.04 10.58 -9.90
CA LEU A 451 27.27 11.81 -9.93
C LEU A 451 26.26 11.85 -11.09
N ASN A 452 26.71 11.53 -12.30
CA ASN A 452 25.86 11.66 -13.49
C ASN A 452 24.66 10.70 -13.46
N MET A 453 24.88 9.45 -13.05
CA MET A 453 23.80 8.46 -12.96
C MET A 453 22.88 8.72 -11.77
N LEU A 454 23.41 9.13 -10.61
CA LEU A 454 22.59 9.47 -9.45
C LEU A 454 21.67 10.65 -9.76
N ILE A 455 22.20 11.76 -10.29
CA ILE A 455 21.39 12.95 -10.59
C ILE A 455 20.29 12.61 -11.62
N ALA A 456 20.62 11.87 -12.67
CA ALA A 456 19.66 11.50 -13.72
C ALA A 456 18.51 10.63 -13.19
N LEU A 457 18.82 9.62 -12.36
CA LEU A 457 17.81 8.76 -11.78
C LEU A 457 16.95 9.51 -10.77
N MET A 458 17.56 10.31 -9.90
CA MET A 458 16.84 11.04 -8.85
C MET A 458 15.93 12.13 -9.40
N SER A 459 16.34 12.86 -10.43
CA SER A 459 15.50 13.88 -11.06
C SER A 459 14.22 13.26 -11.65
N ASN A 460 14.36 12.17 -12.41
CA ASN A 460 13.23 11.49 -13.05
C ASN A 460 12.32 10.81 -12.00
N THR A 461 12.89 10.21 -10.96
CA THR A 461 12.09 9.56 -9.94
C THR A 461 11.36 10.55 -9.05
N VAL A 462 11.97 11.68 -8.64
CA VAL A 462 11.27 12.71 -7.86
C VAL A 462 10.08 13.30 -8.63
N GLU A 463 10.25 13.61 -9.91
CA GLU A 463 9.18 14.16 -10.74
C GLU A 463 7.99 13.19 -10.83
N ARG A 464 8.26 11.92 -11.18
CA ARG A 464 7.23 10.89 -11.30
C ARG A 464 6.60 10.48 -9.96
N LEU A 465 7.40 10.43 -8.90
CA LEU A 465 6.96 9.98 -7.58
C LEU A 465 6.19 11.07 -6.83
N SER A 466 6.34 12.36 -7.15
CA SER A 466 5.61 13.43 -6.44
C SER A 466 4.09 13.18 -6.41
N ASN A 467 3.48 12.94 -7.57
CA ASN A 467 2.03 12.69 -7.70
C ASN A 467 1.60 11.33 -7.13
N GLN A 468 2.41 10.28 -7.33
CA GLN A 468 2.07 8.93 -6.85
C GLN A 468 2.31 8.78 -5.33
N SER A 469 3.22 9.57 -4.76
CA SER A 469 3.63 9.46 -3.35
C SER A 469 2.47 9.72 -2.39
N GLU A 470 1.55 10.62 -2.73
CA GLU A 470 0.37 10.87 -1.91
C GLU A 470 -0.54 9.64 -1.84
N ASN A 471 -0.78 8.97 -2.98
CA ASN A 471 -1.64 7.79 -3.04
C ASN A 471 -1.01 6.63 -2.27
N ILE A 472 0.31 6.44 -2.42
CA ILE A 472 1.06 5.38 -1.73
C ILE A 472 1.19 5.67 -0.23
N TRP A 473 1.42 6.93 0.16
CA TRP A 473 1.44 7.34 1.56
C TRP A 473 0.07 7.11 2.21
N ASN A 474 -1.02 7.47 1.53
CA ASN A 474 -2.37 7.19 2.01
C ASN A 474 -2.63 5.69 2.19
N LEU A 475 -2.15 4.86 1.26
CA LEU A 475 -2.20 3.40 1.39
C LEU A 475 -1.40 2.90 2.60
N GLN A 476 -0.15 3.33 2.77
CA GLN A 476 0.68 2.94 3.92
C GLN A 476 0.05 3.39 5.25
N ARG A 477 -0.57 4.57 5.27
CA ARG A 477 -1.33 5.07 6.41
C ARG A 477 -2.56 4.19 6.68
N ALA A 478 -3.31 3.82 5.65
CA ALA A 478 -4.48 2.95 5.77
C ALA A 478 -4.09 1.56 6.31
N PHE A 479 -3.00 0.99 5.81
CA PHE A 479 -2.42 -0.25 6.31
C PHE A 479 -2.05 -0.15 7.79
N THR A 480 -1.40 0.94 8.19
CA THR A 480 -1.02 1.18 9.59
C THR A 480 -2.26 1.30 10.48
N ILE A 481 -3.32 1.99 10.02
CA ILE A 481 -4.60 2.10 10.74
C ILE A 481 -5.21 0.72 10.97
N LEU A 482 -5.27 -0.12 9.93
CA LEU A 482 -5.84 -1.45 10.03
C LEU A 482 -5.02 -2.40 10.90
N ASP A 483 -3.69 -2.37 10.79
CA ASP A 483 -2.80 -3.15 11.68
C ASP A 483 -3.01 -2.75 13.15
N MET A 484 -3.10 -1.43 13.41
CA MET A 484 -3.40 -0.92 14.74
C MET A 484 -4.80 -1.34 15.22
N GLU A 485 -5.81 -1.25 14.36
CA GLU A 485 -7.18 -1.63 14.71
C GLU A 485 -7.29 -3.12 15.05
N ARG A 486 -6.57 -3.98 14.31
CA ARG A 486 -6.51 -5.42 14.55
C ARG A 486 -5.68 -5.79 15.78
N SER A 487 -4.69 -4.97 16.15
CA SER A 487 -3.89 -5.15 17.39
C SER A 487 -4.67 -4.82 18.67
N LEU A 488 -5.79 -4.09 18.55
CA LEU A 488 -6.61 -3.72 19.69
C LEU A 488 -7.47 -4.90 20.19
N PRO A 489 -7.69 -5.02 21.51
CA PRO A 489 -8.62 -5.98 22.05
C PRO A 489 -10.05 -5.76 21.50
N LYS A 490 -10.76 -6.86 21.19
CA LYS A 490 -12.15 -6.86 20.67
C LYS A 490 -13.11 -5.87 21.36
N PRO A 491 -13.15 -5.71 22.70
CA PRO A 491 -14.08 -4.76 23.34
C PRO A 491 -13.76 -3.30 23.04
N LEU A 492 -12.48 -2.94 22.92
CA LEU A 492 -12.06 -1.58 22.60
C LEU A 492 -12.40 -1.23 21.15
N ARG A 493 -12.22 -2.22 20.25
CA ARG A 493 -12.57 -2.13 18.83
C ARG A 493 -14.06 -1.86 18.64
N HIS A 494 -14.94 -2.61 19.29
CA HIS A 494 -16.39 -2.42 19.19
C HIS A 494 -16.83 -1.02 19.68
N LYS A 495 -16.21 -0.50 20.75
CA LYS A 495 -16.50 0.84 21.29
C LYS A 495 -16.06 1.99 20.37
N LEU A 496 -14.97 1.79 19.61
CA LEU A 496 -14.50 2.76 18.63
C LEU A 496 -15.41 2.78 17.39
N LEU A 497 -15.82 1.61 16.91
CA LEU A 497 -16.72 1.43 15.77
C LEU A 497 -18.13 1.99 16.04
N SER A 498 -18.72 1.68 17.21
CA SER A 498 -20.06 2.15 17.57
C SER A 498 -20.18 3.67 17.69
N ARG A 499 -19.05 4.38 17.77
CA ARG A 499 -18.98 5.83 17.91
C ARG A 499 -18.75 6.53 16.56
N SER A 500 -18.35 5.79 15.52
CA SER A 500 -18.17 6.29 14.14
C SER A 500 -19.45 6.18 13.32
N SER A 501 -20.23 5.11 13.51
CA SER A 501 -21.52 4.94 12.83
C SER A 501 -22.67 5.62 13.58
N ARG A 502 -23.42 6.50 12.90
CA ARG A 502 -24.77 6.86 13.36
C ARG A 502 -25.72 5.77 12.86
N MET A 503 -26.42 5.12 13.78
CA MET A 503 -27.40 4.09 13.44
C MET A 503 -28.70 4.82 13.14
N GLU A 504 -29.08 4.86 11.87
CA GLU A 504 -30.28 5.58 11.43
C GLU A 504 -31.27 4.54 10.90
N SER A 505 -32.38 4.39 11.62
CA SER A 505 -33.50 3.56 11.15
C SER A 505 -34.31 4.39 10.17
N SER A 506 -34.39 3.96 8.91
CA SER A 506 -35.38 4.52 7.98
C SER A 506 -36.78 4.31 8.57
N ARG A 507 -37.57 5.38 8.68
CA ARG A 507 -38.90 5.36 9.34
C ARG A 507 -39.91 4.40 8.68
N ASN A 508 -39.65 3.92 7.46
CA ASN A 508 -40.58 3.11 6.68
C ASN A 508 -40.08 1.70 6.32
N SER A 509 -38.86 1.31 6.68
CA SER A 509 -38.35 -0.05 6.46
C SER A 509 -37.66 -0.57 7.72
N MET A 510 -37.80 -1.87 8.02
CA MET A 510 -37.07 -2.55 9.11
C MET A 510 -35.55 -2.63 8.86
N ASP A 511 -35.02 -1.88 7.89
CA ASP A 511 -33.60 -1.87 7.54
C ASP A 511 -32.85 -0.96 8.51
N THR A 512 -32.14 -1.57 9.45
CA THR A 512 -31.19 -0.89 10.33
C THR A 512 -29.80 -0.96 9.70
N ARG A 513 -29.38 0.12 9.02
CA ARG A 513 -28.05 0.22 8.42
C ARG A 513 -27.16 1.18 9.21
N LYS A 514 -25.85 0.97 9.08
CA LYS A 514 -24.83 1.84 9.70
C LYS A 514 -24.41 2.87 8.68
N PHE A 515 -24.60 4.15 9.00
CA PHE A 515 -24.21 5.24 8.13
C PHE A 515 -22.99 6.00 8.66
N PHE A 516 -22.17 6.46 7.74
CA PHE A 516 -21.08 7.41 7.97
C PHE A 516 -21.44 8.76 7.36
N SER A 517 -21.51 9.79 8.20
CA SER A 517 -21.76 11.16 7.75
C SER A 517 -20.46 11.81 7.31
N ASN A 518 -20.47 12.38 6.11
CA ASN A 518 -19.37 13.11 5.52
C ASN A 518 -19.88 14.48 5.05
N GLU A 519 -19.33 15.54 5.63
CA GLU A 519 -19.58 16.92 5.20
C GLU A 519 -18.58 17.29 4.11
N GLN A 520 -19.10 17.60 2.92
CA GLN A 520 -18.31 18.00 1.77
C GLN A 520 -18.59 19.46 1.45
N VAL A 521 -17.53 20.21 1.15
CA VAL A 521 -17.63 21.58 0.64
C VAL A 521 -17.29 21.57 -0.83
N GLU A 522 -18.28 21.76 -1.70
CA GLU A 522 -18.04 21.91 -3.12
C GLU A 522 -17.49 23.32 -3.41
N LYS A 523 -16.17 23.41 -3.59
CA LYS A 523 -15.48 24.67 -3.90
C LYS A 523 -15.99 25.32 -5.20
N ILE A 524 -16.45 24.52 -6.17
CA ILE A 524 -16.98 25.01 -7.45
C ILE A 524 -18.33 25.72 -7.25
N ILE A 525 -19.22 25.16 -6.43
CA ILE A 525 -20.46 25.83 -6.04
C ILE A 525 -20.13 27.07 -5.21
N LEU A 526 -19.11 27.02 -4.36
CA LEU A 526 -18.67 28.16 -3.57
C LEU A 526 -18.21 29.32 -4.47
N GLU A 527 -17.39 29.06 -5.49
CA GLU A 527 -17.00 30.06 -6.49
C GLU A 527 -18.18 30.55 -7.33
N THR A 528 -19.09 29.67 -7.73
CA THR A 528 -20.27 30.03 -8.53
C THR A 528 -21.27 30.86 -7.71
N CYS A 529 -21.50 30.51 -6.45
CA CYS A 529 -22.28 31.28 -5.48
C CYS A 529 -21.60 32.61 -5.15
N TYR A 530 -20.27 32.65 -5.04
CA TYR A 530 -19.54 33.88 -4.79
C TYR A 530 -19.61 34.82 -6.00
N MET A 531 -19.47 34.27 -7.22
CA MET A 531 -19.60 35.01 -8.48
C MET A 531 -21.03 35.47 -8.74
N SER A 532 -22.05 34.67 -8.40
CA SER A 532 -23.45 35.10 -8.49
C SER A 532 -23.80 36.14 -7.43
N ALA A 533 -23.22 36.06 -6.22
CA ALA A 533 -23.37 37.09 -5.19
C ALA A 533 -22.69 38.41 -5.57
N ILE A 534 -21.51 38.36 -6.22
CA ILE A 534 -20.82 39.54 -6.78
C ILE A 534 -21.63 40.11 -7.95
N SER A 535 -22.15 39.26 -8.85
CA SER A 535 -22.99 39.67 -9.96
C SER A 535 -24.28 40.35 -9.47
N ALA A 536 -24.97 39.78 -8.48
CA ALA A 536 -26.15 40.37 -7.86
C ALA A 536 -25.84 41.72 -7.19
N LYS A 537 -24.68 41.85 -6.51
CA LYS A 537 -24.22 43.15 -5.98
C LYS A 537 -23.94 44.16 -7.09
N SER A 538 -23.33 43.74 -8.21
CA SER A 538 -23.03 44.61 -9.34
C SER A 538 -24.28 45.11 -10.08
N VAL A 539 -25.31 44.26 -10.21
CA VAL A 539 -26.62 44.60 -10.79
C VAL A 539 -27.39 45.56 -9.88
N CYS A 540 -27.36 45.38 -8.55
CA CYS A 540 -27.98 46.32 -7.61
C CYS A 540 -27.27 47.69 -7.56
N THR A 541 -25.99 47.79 -7.91
CA THR A 541 -25.28 49.08 -8.03
C THR A 541 -25.49 49.79 -9.38
N PHE A 542 -26.02 49.10 -10.40
CA PHE A 542 -26.23 49.65 -11.75
C PHE A 542 -27.65 50.15 -12.04
N THR A 543 -28.51 50.28 -11.02
CA THR A 543 -29.74 51.09 -11.10
C THR A 543 -29.67 52.35 -10.25
N PRO A 544 -28.90 53.39 -10.63
CA PRO A 544 -29.16 54.74 -10.20
C PRO A 544 -29.96 55.49 -11.29
N HIS A 545 -31.09 56.05 -10.89
CA HIS A 545 -31.82 57.13 -11.59
C HIS A 545 -32.42 56.86 -12.98
N LEU A 546 -33.69 56.46 -13.00
CA LEU A 546 -34.65 56.98 -13.99
C LEU A 546 -35.95 57.41 -13.28
N THR A 547 -35.97 58.71 -12.96
CA THR A 547 -37.11 59.62 -12.97
C THR A 547 -38.40 59.23 -12.25
N LYS A 548 -38.55 59.78 -11.03
CA LYS A 548 -39.83 60.35 -10.58
C LYS A 548 -40.22 61.50 -11.53
N ALA A 549 -41.47 61.52 -12.01
CA ALA A 549 -42.25 62.75 -12.13
C ALA A 549 -43.76 62.41 -12.05
N PRO A 550 -44.60 63.33 -11.52
CA PRO A 550 -45.89 63.00 -10.92
C PRO A 550 -47.08 63.30 -11.84
N PHE A 551 -48.10 62.44 -11.81
CA PHE A 551 -49.53 62.71 -11.58
C PHE A 551 -50.33 61.45 -11.88
#